data_AF-A0A2N6DAP9-F1
#
_entry.id   AF-A0A2N6DAP9-F1
#
_cell.length_a   1.000
_cell.length_b   1.000
_cell.length_c   1.000
_cell.angle_alpha   90.00
_cell.angle_beta   90.00
_cell.angle_gamma   90.00
#
_symmetry.space_group_name_H-M   'P 1'
#
loop_
_entity.id
_entity.type
_entity.pdbx_description
1 polymer ?
#
loop_
_entity_poly.entity_id
_entity_poly.type
_entity_poly.pdbx_seq_one_letter_code
_entity_poly.pdbx_strand_id
1 'polypeptide(L)'
;MYMKKVYIAGPDVFLPDAVAHGKKLKRITKENGFEGLFPLDNEIKGDDPAELAEKIKVANINMIRNCDAVVANLLPFRGPEPDSGTVWEVGFAQALGKVVIGYCSDVRSLKQKTIETLNLDSTAVQDAEGFEIEDFGLTHNLMFADIVTCNSFEEAISRLKFMLS
;
A
#
# COMPACT_ATOMS: atom_id res chain seq x y z
N MET A 1 15.04 -24.16 4.93
CA MET A 1 15.11 -22.71 4.70
C MET A 1 13.88 -22.07 5.31
N TYR A 2 14.04 -20.95 6.00
CA TYR A 2 12.92 -20.14 6.46
C TYR A 2 12.22 -19.50 5.26
N MET A 3 10.89 -19.58 5.19
CA MET A 3 10.11 -18.94 4.13
C MET A 3 10.01 -17.45 4.47
N LYS A 4 10.47 -16.58 3.56
CA LYS A 4 10.45 -15.13 3.77
C LYS A 4 9.01 -14.62 3.86
N LYS A 5 8.78 -13.66 4.75
CA LYS A 5 7.47 -13.08 5.05
C LYS A 5 7.27 -11.76 4.30
N VAL A 6 6.09 -11.60 3.71
CA VAL A 6 5.72 -10.40 2.95
C VAL A 6 4.47 -9.81 3.57
N TYR A 7 4.56 -8.58 4.08
CA TYR A 7 3.39 -7.84 4.51
C TYR A 7 2.67 -7.26 3.29
N ILE A 8 1.37 -7.51 3.21
CA ILE A 8 0.50 -7.10 2.10
C ILE A 8 -0.29 -5.89 2.55
N ALA A 9 0.22 -4.70 2.23
CA ALA A 9 -0.35 -3.42 2.61
C ALA A 9 -1.33 -2.93 1.54
N GLY A 10 -2.42 -2.28 1.94
CA GLY A 10 -3.39 -1.77 0.98
C GLY A 10 -4.79 -1.53 1.53
N PRO A 11 -5.62 -0.77 0.79
CA PRO A 11 -7.03 -0.56 1.12
C PRO A 11 -7.91 -1.80 0.88
N ASP A 12 -7.33 -2.94 0.49
CA ASP A 12 -8.07 -4.19 0.21
C ASP A 12 -8.85 -4.69 1.44
N VAL A 13 -8.46 -4.27 2.65
CA VAL A 13 -9.19 -4.51 3.91
C VAL A 13 -10.58 -3.86 3.95
N PHE A 14 -10.82 -2.85 3.11
CA PHE A 14 -12.11 -2.15 2.99
C PHE A 14 -13.03 -2.75 1.93
N LEU A 15 -12.59 -3.80 1.20
CA LEU A 15 -13.45 -4.49 0.25
C LEU A 15 -14.60 -5.20 0.97
N PRO A 16 -15.80 -5.27 0.36
CA PRO A 16 -16.92 -6.04 0.92
C PRO A 16 -16.56 -7.51 1.20
N ASP A 17 -15.64 -8.08 0.41
CA ASP A 17 -15.15 -9.46 0.50
C ASP A 17 -13.69 -9.56 0.96
N ALA A 18 -13.22 -8.59 1.77
CA ALA A 18 -11.81 -8.46 2.20
C ALA A 18 -11.16 -9.76 2.68
N VAL A 19 -11.88 -10.62 3.40
CA VAL A 19 -11.36 -11.92 3.88
C VAL A 19 -11.08 -12.89 2.73
N ALA A 20 -11.98 -12.97 1.75
CA ALA A 20 -11.79 -13.83 0.57
C ALA A 20 -10.68 -13.27 -0.33
N HIS A 21 -10.64 -11.94 -0.48
CA HIS A 21 -9.59 -11.24 -1.20
C HIS A 21 -8.20 -11.49 -0.58
N GLY A 22 -8.05 -11.29 0.74
CA GLY A 22 -6.81 -11.54 1.46
C GLY A 22 -6.31 -12.99 1.31
N LYS A 23 -7.22 -13.97 1.36
CA LYS A 23 -6.89 -15.39 1.10
C LYS A 23 -6.33 -15.60 -0.31
N LYS A 24 -6.87 -14.91 -1.32
CA LYS A 24 -6.36 -14.95 -2.70
C LYS A 24 -4.94 -14.37 -2.77
N LEU A 25 -4.70 -13.19 -2.20
CA LEU A 25 -3.37 -12.55 -2.22
C LEU A 25 -2.32 -13.42 -1.50
N LYS A 26 -2.68 -14.00 -0.36
CA LYS A 26 -1.80 -14.94 0.38
C LYS A 26 -1.49 -16.20 -0.42
N ARG A 27 -2.45 -16.75 -1.17
CA ARG A 27 -2.21 -17.88 -2.06
C ARG A 27 -1.19 -17.54 -3.15
N ILE A 28 -1.38 -16.42 -3.84
CA ILE A 28 -0.45 -15.93 -4.87
C ILE A 28 0.96 -15.73 -4.28
N THR A 29 1.03 -15.12 -3.10
CA THR A 29 2.30 -14.91 -2.37
C THR A 29 3.01 -16.24 -2.08
N LYS A 30 2.24 -17.25 -1.64
CA LYS A 30 2.73 -18.60 -1.37
C LYS A 30 3.22 -19.35 -2.62
N GLU A 31 2.48 -19.25 -3.72
CA GLU A 31 2.89 -19.77 -5.03
C GLU A 31 4.20 -19.14 -5.51
N ASN A 32 4.51 -17.95 -4.99
CA ASN A 32 5.75 -17.24 -5.24
C ASN A 32 6.88 -17.51 -4.21
N GLY A 33 6.69 -18.48 -3.31
CA GLY A 33 7.74 -18.90 -2.37
C GLY A 33 7.84 -18.04 -1.10
N PHE A 34 6.81 -17.24 -0.80
CA PHE A 34 6.75 -16.35 0.34
C PHE A 34 5.56 -16.65 1.26
N GLU A 35 5.65 -16.26 2.53
CA GLU A 35 4.52 -16.23 3.46
C GLU A 35 3.84 -14.85 3.40
N GLY A 36 2.57 -14.79 2.97
CA GLY A 36 1.82 -13.53 2.98
C GLY A 36 1.21 -13.24 4.36
N LEU A 37 1.48 -12.04 4.89
CA LEU A 37 0.87 -11.48 6.09
C LEU A 37 -0.15 -10.43 5.65
N PHE A 38 -1.44 -10.68 5.91
CA PHE A 38 -2.51 -9.75 5.56
C PHE A 38 -3.04 -9.11 6.86
N PRO A 39 -3.36 -7.80 6.90
CA PRO A 39 -3.71 -7.09 8.14
C PRO A 39 -4.86 -7.74 8.95
N LEU A 40 -5.83 -8.33 8.25
CA LEU A 40 -6.97 -9.03 8.86
C LEU A 40 -6.65 -10.45 9.38
N ASP A 41 -5.41 -10.93 9.30
CA ASP A 41 -5.03 -12.24 9.83
C ASP A 41 -5.14 -12.31 11.37
N ASN A 42 -5.14 -11.15 12.04
CA ASN A 42 -5.37 -11.09 13.48
C ASN A 42 -6.87 -10.99 13.74
N GLU A 43 -7.52 -12.08 14.17
CA GLU A 43 -8.87 -12.03 14.74
C GLU A 43 -8.81 -11.30 16.09
N ILE A 44 -8.83 -9.97 16.04
CA ILE A 44 -8.74 -9.11 17.22
C ILE A 44 -10.16 -8.78 17.67
N LYS A 45 -10.48 -9.19 18.88
CA LYS A 45 -11.71 -8.81 19.58
C LYS A 45 -11.38 -7.71 20.60
N GLY A 46 -12.26 -6.73 20.67
CA GLY A 46 -12.25 -5.67 21.66
C GLY A 46 -13.69 -5.33 22.00
N ASP A 47 -13.94 -5.03 23.27
CA ASP A 47 -15.26 -4.64 23.75
C ASP A 47 -15.51 -3.13 23.55
N ASP A 48 -14.43 -2.36 23.41
CA ASP A 48 -14.42 -0.92 23.15
C ASP A 48 -13.72 -0.58 21.80
N PRO A 49 -14.25 0.38 21.00
CA PRO A 49 -13.66 0.76 19.73
C PRO A 49 -12.22 1.32 19.81
N ALA A 50 -11.88 2.07 20.86
CA ALA A 50 -10.54 2.64 21.00
C ALA A 50 -9.52 1.54 21.33
N GLU A 51 -9.87 0.63 22.23
CA GLU A 51 -9.07 -0.56 22.53
C GLU A 51 -8.87 -1.44 21.28
N LEU A 52 -9.94 -1.67 20.51
CA LEU A 52 -9.85 -2.45 19.26
C LEU A 52 -8.91 -1.79 18.24
N ALA A 53 -9.01 -0.46 18.06
CA ALA A 53 -8.13 0.28 17.16
C ALA A 53 -6.66 0.20 17.58
N GLU A 54 -6.37 0.32 18.88
CA GLU A 54 -5.01 0.17 19.41
C GLU A 54 -4.46 -1.24 19.16
N LYS A 55 -5.24 -2.27 19.47
CA LYS A 55 -4.84 -3.66 19.23
C LYS A 55 -4.55 -3.94 17.76
N ILE A 56 -5.41 -3.46 16.85
CA ILE A 56 -5.21 -3.61 15.39
C ILE A 56 -3.91 -2.94 14.97
N LYS A 57 -3.70 -1.68 15.40
CA LYS A 57 -2.48 -0.94 15.09
C LYS A 57 -1.23 -1.66 15.56
N VAL A 58 -1.21 -2.11 16.82
CA VAL A 58 -0.07 -2.85 17.40
C VAL A 58 0.19 -4.14 16.62
N ALA A 59 -0.87 -4.86 16.23
CA ALA A 59 -0.72 -6.11 15.50
C ALA A 59 -0.15 -5.90 14.08
N ASN A 60 -0.61 -4.88 13.34
CA ASN A 60 -0.04 -4.54 12.03
C ASN A 60 1.42 -4.09 12.12
N ILE A 61 1.77 -3.25 13.12
CA ILE A 61 3.16 -2.86 13.38
C ILE A 61 4.04 -4.08 13.64
N ASN A 62 3.55 -5.04 14.41
CA ASN A 62 4.27 -6.28 14.67
C ASN A 62 4.44 -7.12 13.41
N MET A 63 3.44 -7.20 12.53
CA MET A 63 3.59 -7.86 11.23
C MET A 63 4.68 -7.20 10.38
N ILE A 64 4.70 -5.88 10.27
CA ILE A 64 5.71 -5.14 9.49
C ILE A 64 7.11 -5.30 10.09
N ARG A 65 7.26 -5.27 11.42
CA ARG A 65 8.57 -5.51 12.07
C ARG A 65 9.12 -6.90 11.74
N ASN A 66 8.25 -7.90 11.68
CA ASN A 66 8.60 -9.30 11.49
C ASN A 66 8.58 -9.77 10.02
N CYS A 67 8.20 -8.93 9.06
CA CYS A 67 8.27 -9.26 7.65
C CYS A 67 9.68 -9.02 7.08
N ASP A 68 10.00 -9.66 5.96
CA ASP A 68 11.22 -9.41 5.18
C ASP A 68 11.01 -8.31 4.14
N ALA A 69 9.76 -8.14 3.67
CA ALA A 69 9.39 -7.12 2.70
C ALA A 69 7.92 -6.69 2.80
N VAL A 70 7.59 -5.58 2.15
CA VAL A 70 6.23 -5.06 1.99
C VAL A 70 5.89 -5.01 0.50
N VAL A 71 4.70 -5.48 0.15
CA VAL A 71 4.07 -5.19 -1.14
C VAL A 71 2.86 -4.30 -0.86
N ALA A 72 2.84 -3.11 -1.45
CA ALA A 72 1.85 -2.07 -1.15
C ALA A 72 0.95 -1.78 -2.35
N ASN A 73 -0.36 -1.91 -2.15
CA ASN A 73 -1.39 -1.42 -3.05
C ASN A 73 -1.49 0.10 -2.94
N LEU A 74 -0.98 0.81 -3.94
CA LEU A 74 -0.97 2.27 -3.97
C LEU A 74 -1.92 2.82 -5.04
N LEU A 75 -3.02 2.11 -5.31
CA LEU A 75 -4.08 2.66 -6.14
C LEU A 75 -4.74 3.88 -5.46
N PRO A 76 -5.27 4.85 -6.23
CA PRO A 76 -6.05 5.95 -5.68
C PRO A 76 -7.20 5.44 -4.81
N PHE A 77 -7.36 5.99 -3.60
CA PHE A 77 -8.38 5.56 -2.65
C PHE A 77 -9.10 6.77 -2.04
N ARG A 78 -10.38 6.95 -2.40
CA ARG A 78 -11.21 8.10 -1.97
C ARG A 78 -10.63 9.47 -2.33
N GLY A 79 -9.79 9.52 -3.35
CA GLY A 79 -9.08 10.72 -3.81
C GLY A 79 -8.04 10.34 -4.87
N PRO A 80 -7.19 11.30 -5.30
CA PRO A 80 -6.11 11.03 -6.26
C PRO A 80 -4.93 10.27 -5.61
N GLU A 81 -4.83 10.31 -4.28
CA GLU A 81 -3.76 9.70 -3.48
C GLU A 81 -4.13 8.29 -2.99
N PRO A 82 -3.13 7.47 -2.61
CA PRO A 82 -3.35 6.18 -1.97
C PRO A 82 -3.99 6.28 -0.58
N ASP A 83 -4.37 5.13 -0.04
CA ASP A 83 -4.82 5.04 1.35
C ASP A 83 -3.72 5.52 2.33
N SER A 84 -4.08 6.47 3.18
CA SER A 84 -3.18 7.05 4.18
C SER A 84 -2.61 6.01 5.17
N GLY A 85 -3.35 4.95 5.49
CA GLY A 85 -2.85 3.85 6.32
C GLY A 85 -1.70 3.12 5.64
N THR A 86 -1.91 2.76 4.37
CA THR A 86 -0.90 2.11 3.52
C THR A 86 0.34 3.00 3.34
N VAL A 87 0.18 4.32 3.16
CA VAL A 87 1.31 5.27 3.07
C VAL A 87 2.12 5.28 4.37
N TRP A 88 1.45 5.25 5.53
CA TRP A 88 2.14 5.17 6.83
C TRP A 88 2.94 3.87 6.97
N GLU A 89 2.35 2.74 6.55
CA GLU A 89 3.00 1.43 6.60
C GLU A 89 4.23 1.35 5.67
N VAL A 90 4.15 1.94 4.47
CA VAL A 90 5.26 2.10 3.54
C VAL A 90 6.41 2.89 4.17
N GLY A 91 6.12 4.08 4.70
CA GLY A 91 7.15 4.91 5.33
C GLY A 91 7.79 4.23 6.54
N PHE A 92 6.99 3.56 7.37
CA PHE A 92 7.48 2.80 8.52
C PHE A 92 8.38 1.63 8.09
N ALA A 93 8.00 0.89 7.04
CA ALA A 93 8.80 -0.21 6.52
C ALA A 93 10.13 0.24 5.90
N GLN A 94 10.12 1.34 5.14
CA GLN A 94 11.34 1.96 4.60
C GLN A 94 12.28 2.41 5.72
N ALA A 95 11.76 3.03 6.78
CA ALA A 95 12.54 3.43 7.95
C ALA A 95 13.18 2.24 8.68
N LEU A 96 12.57 1.06 8.63
CA LEU A 96 13.12 -0.19 9.16
C LEU A 96 14.11 -0.89 8.20
N GLY A 97 14.41 -0.30 7.04
CA GLY A 97 15.28 -0.89 6.03
C GLY A 97 14.69 -2.11 5.32
N LYS A 98 13.36 -2.27 5.32
CA LYS A 98 12.68 -3.35 4.60
C LYS A 98 12.68 -3.08 3.10
N VAL A 99 12.64 -4.14 2.29
CA VAL A 99 12.33 -4.01 0.87
C VAL A 99 10.85 -3.65 0.72
N VAL A 100 10.54 -2.59 -0.02
CA VAL A 100 9.15 -2.16 -0.29
C VAL A 100 8.95 -2.06 -1.80
N ILE A 101 7.89 -2.69 -2.30
CA ILE A 101 7.46 -2.59 -3.70
C ILE A 101 6.00 -2.12 -3.72
N GLY A 102 5.77 -0.97 -4.35
CA GLY A 102 4.44 -0.43 -4.61
C GLY A 102 3.92 -0.88 -5.98
N TYR A 103 2.61 -1.09 -6.06
CA TYR A 103 1.93 -1.23 -7.35
C TYR A 103 0.75 -0.26 -7.48
N CYS A 104 0.53 0.22 -8.71
CA CYS A 104 -0.59 1.07 -9.05
C CYS A 104 -0.90 0.89 -10.54
N SER A 105 -2.16 0.57 -10.88
CA SER A 105 -2.57 0.41 -12.27
C SER A 105 -2.85 1.75 -12.97
N ASP A 106 -3.02 2.84 -12.21
CA ASP A 106 -3.21 4.17 -12.75
C ASP A 106 -1.87 4.90 -12.90
N VAL A 107 -1.36 4.89 -14.13
CA VAL A 107 -0.05 5.43 -14.53
C VAL A 107 -0.07 6.93 -14.86
N ARG A 108 -1.21 7.61 -14.70
CA ARG A 108 -1.28 9.08 -14.84
C ARG A 108 -0.41 9.76 -13.80
N SER A 109 0.07 10.98 -14.08
CA SER A 109 0.78 11.76 -13.06
C SER A 109 -0.15 12.15 -11.91
N LEU A 110 0.41 12.41 -10.73
CA LEU A 110 -0.34 12.86 -9.57
C LEU A 110 -1.12 14.15 -9.91
N LYS A 111 -0.49 15.10 -10.61
CA LYS A 111 -1.19 16.29 -11.11
C LYS A 111 -2.41 15.97 -11.97
N GLN A 112 -2.29 15.05 -12.93
CA GLN A 112 -3.42 14.66 -13.77
C GLN A 112 -4.56 14.06 -12.93
N LYS A 113 -4.22 13.18 -11.98
CA LYS A 113 -5.19 12.59 -11.04
C LYS A 113 -5.88 13.66 -10.20
N THR A 114 -5.11 14.60 -9.65
CA THR A 114 -5.62 15.68 -8.80
C THR A 114 -6.54 16.62 -9.56
N ILE A 115 -6.15 17.05 -10.77
CA ILE A 115 -6.97 17.91 -11.62
C ILE A 115 -8.32 17.24 -11.92
N GLU A 116 -8.30 15.97 -12.32
CA GLU A 116 -9.53 15.24 -12.65
C GLU A 116 -10.40 15.01 -11.41
N THR A 117 -9.80 14.63 -10.28
CA THR A 117 -10.54 14.34 -9.04
C THR A 117 -11.20 15.59 -8.46
N LEU A 118 -10.53 16.74 -8.55
CA LEU A 118 -11.02 18.01 -8.03
C LEU A 118 -11.78 18.85 -9.08
N ASN A 119 -11.96 18.33 -10.31
CA ASN A 119 -12.60 19.03 -11.44
C ASN A 119 -11.98 20.41 -11.74
N LEU A 120 -10.65 20.48 -11.77
CA LEU A 120 -9.90 21.71 -12.04
C LEU A 120 -9.63 21.90 -13.53
N ASP A 121 -9.19 23.10 -13.90
CA ASP A 121 -8.64 23.35 -15.24
C ASP A 121 -7.34 22.55 -15.46
N SER A 122 -7.09 22.09 -16.68
CA SER A 122 -5.90 21.28 -17.01
C SER A 122 -4.57 22.00 -16.79
N THR A 123 -4.58 23.33 -16.73
CA THR A 123 -3.41 24.18 -16.47
C THR A 123 -3.27 24.57 -15.01
N ALA A 124 -4.18 24.12 -14.12
CA ALA A 124 -4.14 24.45 -12.70
C ALA A 124 -2.80 24.03 -12.06
N VAL A 125 -2.24 24.97 -11.29
CA VAL A 125 -1.02 24.76 -10.47
C VAL A 125 -1.34 24.77 -8.97
N GLN A 126 -2.55 25.17 -8.60
CA GLN A 126 -3.07 25.21 -7.24
C GLN A 126 -4.51 24.70 -7.23
N ASP A 127 -4.96 24.21 -6.08
CA ASP A 127 -6.36 23.88 -5.82
C ASP A 127 -7.22 25.11 -5.50
N ALA A 128 -8.49 24.89 -5.17
CA ALA A 128 -9.43 25.96 -4.84
C ALA A 128 -9.11 26.69 -3.52
N GLU A 129 -8.28 26.11 -2.66
CA GLU A 129 -7.84 26.68 -1.38
C GLU A 129 -6.45 27.35 -1.50
N GLY A 130 -5.82 27.28 -2.67
CA GLY A 130 -4.52 27.88 -2.95
C GLY A 130 -3.32 26.99 -2.59
N PHE A 131 -3.54 25.70 -2.29
CA PHE A 131 -2.45 24.75 -2.10
C PHE A 131 -1.87 24.34 -3.45
N GLU A 132 -0.54 24.28 -3.53
CA GLU A 132 0.17 23.87 -4.75
C GLU A 132 -0.09 22.39 -5.09
N ILE A 133 -0.28 22.12 -6.38
CA ILE A 133 -0.40 20.77 -6.91
C ILE A 133 0.98 20.29 -7.32
N GLU A 134 1.43 19.18 -6.73
CA GLU A 134 2.70 18.55 -7.05
C GLU A 134 2.78 18.16 -8.54
N ASP A 135 3.82 18.62 -9.24
CA ASP A 135 4.00 18.43 -10.69
C ASP A 135 5.43 18.01 -11.07
N PHE A 136 5.92 16.94 -10.46
CA PHE A 136 7.21 16.34 -10.84
C PHE A 136 7.09 15.33 -11.99
N GLY A 137 5.92 15.22 -12.62
CA GLY A 137 5.62 14.17 -13.60
C GLY A 137 5.55 12.75 -13.00
N LEU A 138 5.57 12.63 -11.67
CA LEU A 138 5.49 11.37 -10.94
C LEU A 138 4.03 10.92 -10.80
N THR A 139 3.80 9.61 -10.67
CA THR A 139 2.46 9.03 -10.53
C THR A 139 1.87 9.18 -9.12
N HIS A 140 2.72 9.45 -8.14
CA HIS A 140 2.42 9.56 -6.70
C HIS A 140 3.29 10.66 -6.10
N ASN A 141 3.03 11.00 -4.84
CA ASN A 141 3.85 11.95 -4.08
C ASN A 141 5.33 11.55 -4.04
N LEU A 142 6.20 12.55 -4.18
CA LEU A 142 7.65 12.43 -4.28
C LEU A 142 8.29 11.58 -3.18
N MET A 143 7.68 11.50 -1.99
CA MET A 143 8.27 10.79 -0.84
C MET A 143 8.32 9.27 -1.03
N PHE A 144 7.49 8.72 -1.93
CA PHE A 144 7.39 7.28 -2.14
C PHE A 144 7.14 6.88 -3.59
N ALA A 145 7.16 7.81 -4.55
CA ALA A 145 6.92 7.50 -5.96
C ALA A 145 7.93 6.50 -6.54
N ASP A 146 9.17 6.49 -6.03
CA ASP A 146 10.27 5.64 -6.50
C ASP A 146 10.04 4.13 -6.24
N ILE A 147 9.24 3.79 -5.23
CA ILE A 147 8.91 2.39 -4.93
C ILE A 147 7.75 1.85 -5.79
N VAL A 148 6.99 2.72 -6.47
CA VAL A 148 5.86 2.33 -7.29
C VAL A 148 6.37 1.88 -8.66
N THR A 149 6.68 0.59 -8.75
CA THR A 149 7.44 0.04 -9.89
C THR A 149 6.71 -1.07 -10.64
N CYS A 150 5.46 -1.36 -10.26
CA CYS A 150 4.63 -2.41 -10.82
C CYS A 150 3.19 -1.93 -11.05
N ASN A 151 2.46 -2.59 -11.94
CA ASN A 151 1.07 -2.25 -12.26
C ASN A 151 0.05 -3.17 -11.57
N SER A 152 0.50 -4.28 -10.98
CA SER A 152 -0.34 -5.24 -10.28
C SER A 152 0.36 -5.92 -9.11
N PHE A 153 -0.43 -6.57 -8.26
CA PHE A 153 0.07 -7.38 -7.15
C PHE A 153 0.93 -8.55 -7.64
N GLU A 154 0.50 -9.26 -8.69
CA GLU A 154 1.22 -10.39 -9.26
C GLU A 154 2.59 -9.98 -9.81
N GLU A 155 2.67 -8.82 -10.45
CA GLU A 155 3.93 -8.24 -10.92
C GLU A 155 4.85 -7.89 -9.75
N ALA A 156 4.32 -7.21 -8.72
CA ALA A 156 5.08 -6.82 -7.54
C ALA A 156 5.67 -8.03 -6.80
N ILE A 157 4.86 -9.07 -6.58
CA ILE A 157 5.31 -10.32 -5.93
C ILE A 157 6.34 -11.06 -6.79
N SER A 158 6.15 -11.09 -8.11
CA SER A 158 7.11 -11.72 -9.02
C SER A 158 8.45 -10.98 -9.02
N ARG A 159 8.42 -9.64 -8.99
CA ARG A 159 9.62 -8.80 -8.90
C ARG A 159 10.36 -9.01 -7.59
N LEU A 160 9.62 -9.16 -6.49
CA LEU A 160 10.19 -9.39 -5.17
C LEU A 160 11.05 -10.66 -5.09
N LYS A 161 10.73 -11.70 -5.86
CA LYS A 161 11.56 -12.92 -5.97
C LYS A 161 13.01 -12.61 -6.33
N PHE A 162 13.24 -11.68 -7.24
CA PHE A 162 14.58 -11.33 -7.71
C PHE A 162 15.34 -10.43 -6.73
N MET A 163 14.62 -9.71 -5.86
CA MET A 163 15.23 -8.83 -4.85
C MET A 163 15.58 -9.57 -3.56
N LEU A 164 14.88 -10.67 -3.29
CA LEU A 164 15.04 -11.48 -2.08
C LEU A 164 15.66 -12.87 -2.34
N SER A 165 16.00 -13.22 -3.57
CA SER A 165 16.81 -14.41 -3.88
C SER A 165 18.28 -14.18 -3.51
#